data_AF-A0A1L7VFG5-F1
#
_entry.id   AF-A0A1L7VFG5-F1
#
_cell.length_a   1.000
_cell.length_b   1.000
_cell.length_c   1.000
_cell.angle_alpha   90.00
_cell.angle_beta   90.00
_cell.angle_gamma   90.00
#
_symmetry.space_group_name_H-M   'P 1'
#
loop_
_entity.id
_entity.type
_entity.pdbx_description
1 polymer ?
#
loop_
_entity_poly.entity_id
_entity_poly.type
_entity_poly.pdbx_seq_one_letter_code
_entity_poly.pdbx_strand_id
1 'polypeptide(L)'
;MTSQLNSIFHSFSNLTPQSQRLAIAAAAGVIIGIPVFRIAAEDYRGYIALGPGGVPHNLIGWIGQILLKPLKKEPFHTRCYDEKSCEEAGPNGHVAFLSEKDVPVREAPKPTIGKWTAPSRQLTDMANQSLIEGYQSFLSSLASSSSSRLKIATSLAERRGPALFVASEKPSHPIAKRAGGEIGHMHGSDGSMHINLAPKDAKLVLERGWGQRHPLSGTVLYLGNVMVYAPRNEDELEVVKSITRAGVKFMLGEEC
;
A
#
# COMPACT_ATOMS: atom_id res chain seq x y z
N MET A 1 -41.34 -15.40 -29.99
CA MET A 1 -40.78 -15.58 -28.62
C MET A 1 -41.69 -16.38 -27.69
N THR A 2 -43.01 -16.23 -27.74
CA THR A 2 -43.98 -16.95 -26.88
C THR A 2 -44.01 -18.47 -27.08
N SER A 3 -43.90 -18.96 -28.33
CA SER A 3 -43.91 -20.41 -28.64
C SER A 3 -42.71 -21.18 -28.05
N GLN A 4 -41.51 -20.60 -28.09
CA GLN A 4 -40.31 -21.24 -27.54
C GLN A 4 -40.32 -21.27 -26.01
N LEU A 5 -40.77 -20.19 -25.36
CA LEU A 5 -40.92 -20.15 -23.90
C LEU A 5 -41.92 -21.22 -23.44
N ASN A 6 -43.07 -21.31 -24.11
CA ASN A 6 -44.10 -22.32 -23.79
C ASN A 6 -43.58 -23.76 -23.97
N SER A 7 -42.77 -24.01 -25.02
CA SER A 7 -42.14 -25.32 -25.25
C SER A 7 -41.13 -25.69 -24.16
N ILE A 8 -40.33 -24.71 -23.69
CA ILE A 8 -39.37 -24.91 -22.59
C ILE A 8 -40.09 -25.19 -21.28
N PHE A 9 -41.15 -24.43 -20.96
CA PHE A 9 -41.96 -24.65 -19.76
C PHE A 9 -42.63 -26.03 -19.76
N HIS A 10 -43.21 -26.43 -20.90
CA HIS A 10 -43.86 -27.74 -21.04
C HIS A 10 -42.86 -28.91 -20.96
N SER A 11 -41.65 -28.72 -21.50
CA SER A 11 -40.58 -29.74 -21.40
C SER A 11 -40.04 -29.84 -19.96
N PHE A 12 -39.93 -28.73 -19.25
CA PHE A 12 -39.51 -28.70 -17.85
C PHE A 12 -40.56 -29.31 -16.89
N SER A 13 -41.85 -29.04 -17.11
CA SER A 13 -42.94 -29.63 -16.30
C SER A 13 -43.04 -31.15 -16.44
N ASN A 14 -42.56 -31.70 -17.57
CA ASN A 14 -42.55 -33.14 -17.84
C ASN A 14 -41.35 -33.88 -17.23
N LEU A 15 -40.40 -33.17 -16.61
CA LEU A 15 -39.27 -33.78 -15.93
C LEU A 15 -39.66 -34.36 -14.56
N THR A 16 -38.93 -35.38 -14.10
CA THR A 16 -39.07 -35.85 -12.71
C THR A 16 -38.70 -34.73 -11.72
N PRO A 17 -39.25 -34.72 -10.49
CA PRO A 17 -38.91 -33.71 -9.48
C PRO A 17 -37.40 -33.61 -9.18
N GLN A 18 -36.67 -34.73 -9.28
CA GLN A 18 -35.21 -34.75 -9.12
C GLN A 18 -34.51 -34.05 -10.30
N SER A 19 -34.93 -34.35 -11.53
CA SER A 19 -34.41 -33.69 -12.73
C SER A 19 -34.73 -32.19 -12.76
N GLN A 20 -35.90 -31.77 -12.28
CA GLN A 20 -36.26 -30.36 -12.12
C GLN A 20 -35.33 -29.64 -11.12
N ARG A 21 -35.08 -30.25 -9.95
CA ARG A 21 -34.13 -29.70 -8.96
C ARG A 21 -32.72 -29.57 -9.51
N LEU A 22 -32.24 -30.57 -10.26
CA LEU A 22 -30.93 -30.54 -10.91
C LEU A 22 -30.86 -29.44 -11.98
N ALA A 23 -31.89 -29.28 -12.80
CA ALA A 23 -31.96 -28.24 -13.82
C ALA A 23 -32.02 -26.83 -13.21
N ILE A 24 -32.80 -26.64 -12.13
CA ILE A 24 -32.82 -25.38 -11.37
C ILE A 24 -31.45 -25.09 -10.75
N ALA A 25 -30.81 -26.07 -10.10
CA ALA A 25 -29.50 -25.90 -9.50
C ALA A 25 -28.42 -25.57 -10.54
N ALA A 26 -28.46 -26.22 -11.71
CA ALA A 26 -27.56 -25.93 -12.82
C ALA A 26 -27.79 -24.53 -13.39
N ALA A 27 -29.04 -24.13 -13.62
CA ALA A 27 -29.38 -22.79 -14.10
C ALA A 27 -28.97 -21.69 -13.11
N ALA A 28 -29.25 -21.89 -11.81
CA ALA A 28 -28.79 -21.00 -10.75
C ALA A 28 -27.25 -20.93 -10.68
N GLY A 29 -26.58 -22.07 -10.83
CA GLY A 29 -25.12 -22.16 -10.89
C GLY A 29 -24.53 -21.39 -12.06
N VAL A 30 -25.17 -21.39 -13.24
CA VAL A 30 -24.73 -20.59 -14.40
C VAL A 30 -24.98 -19.10 -14.18
N ILE A 31 -26.18 -18.72 -13.72
CA ILE A 31 -26.60 -17.33 -13.51
C ILE A 31 -25.69 -16.64 -12.47
N ILE A 32 -25.30 -17.35 -11.41
CA ILE A 32 -24.40 -16.81 -10.37
C ILE A 32 -22.93 -17.00 -10.77
N GLY A 33 -22.59 -18.15 -11.35
CA GLY A 33 -21.21 -18.54 -11.65
C GLY A 33 -20.56 -17.66 -12.71
N ILE A 34 -21.26 -17.29 -13.79
CA ILE A 34 -20.69 -16.47 -14.86
C ILE A 34 -20.30 -15.06 -14.35
N PRO A 35 -21.17 -14.29 -13.66
CA PRO A 35 -20.80 -13.00 -13.09
C PRO A 35 -19.65 -13.11 -12.07
N VAL A 36 -19.70 -14.10 -11.18
CA VAL A 36 -18.64 -14.30 -10.18
C VAL A 36 -17.30 -14.60 -10.85
N PHE A 37 -17.29 -15.50 -11.84
CA PHE A 37 -16.09 -15.81 -12.60
C PHE A 37 -15.55 -14.58 -13.35
N ARG A 38 -16.42 -13.80 -13.97
CA ARG A 38 -16.03 -12.56 -14.67
C ARG A 38 -15.41 -11.54 -13.71
N ILE A 39 -16.05 -11.30 -12.56
CA ILE A 39 -15.52 -10.39 -11.52
C ILE A 39 -14.16 -10.89 -11.02
N ALA A 40 -14.03 -12.20 -10.74
CA ALA A 40 -12.78 -12.80 -10.32
C ALA A 40 -11.68 -12.66 -11.39
N ALA A 41 -12.02 -12.89 -12.66
CA ALA A 41 -11.08 -12.76 -13.78
C ALA A 41 -10.63 -11.30 -13.98
N GLU A 42 -11.53 -10.33 -13.89
CA GLU A 42 -11.20 -8.90 -13.96
C GLU A 42 -10.35 -8.45 -12.76
N ASP A 43 -10.68 -8.91 -11.55
CA ASP A 43 -9.90 -8.63 -10.35
C ASP A 43 -8.49 -9.24 -10.41
N TYR A 44 -8.37 -10.47 -10.93
CA TYR A 44 -7.09 -11.14 -11.13
C TYR A 44 -6.26 -10.47 -12.21
N ARG A 45 -6.85 -10.09 -13.35
CA ARG A 45 -6.15 -9.34 -14.41
C ARG A 45 -5.64 -8.01 -13.89
N GLY A 46 -6.44 -7.28 -13.12
CA GLY A 46 -6.00 -6.04 -12.49
C GLY A 46 -4.86 -6.27 -11.49
N TYR A 47 -4.92 -7.33 -10.68
CA TYR A 47 -3.83 -7.72 -9.79
C TYR A 47 -2.51 -8.00 -10.55
N ILE A 48 -2.58 -8.73 -11.66
CA ILE A 48 -1.40 -8.99 -12.50
C ILE A 48 -0.91 -7.70 -13.17
N ALA A 49 -1.80 -6.79 -13.57
CA ALA A 49 -1.42 -5.52 -14.17
C ALA A 49 -0.65 -4.58 -13.22
N LEU A 50 -0.78 -4.76 -11.89
CA LEU A 50 0.04 -4.03 -10.90
C LEU A 50 1.54 -4.33 -11.01
N GLY A 51 1.89 -5.39 -11.73
CA GLY A 51 3.25 -5.91 -11.77
C GLY A 51 3.64 -6.62 -10.47
N PRO A 52 4.90 -7.04 -10.38
CA PRO A 52 5.37 -7.80 -9.24
C PRO A 52 5.63 -6.89 -8.02
N GLY A 53 5.60 -7.49 -6.83
CA GLY A 53 5.88 -6.82 -5.56
C GLY A 53 6.27 -7.81 -4.46
N GLY A 54 5.90 -7.51 -3.21
CA GLY A 54 6.17 -8.37 -2.06
C GLY A 54 5.44 -9.72 -2.06
N VAL A 55 4.23 -9.75 -2.63
CA VAL A 55 3.43 -10.97 -2.81
C VAL A 55 3.72 -11.65 -4.16
N PRO A 56 3.57 -12.98 -4.27
CA PRO A 56 3.85 -13.70 -5.53
C PRO A 56 2.99 -13.20 -6.70
N HIS A 57 3.60 -12.82 -7.82
CA HIS A 57 2.92 -12.29 -8.99
C HIS A 57 2.24 -13.38 -9.84
N ASN A 58 1.29 -14.10 -9.23
CA ASN A 58 0.56 -15.21 -9.84
C ASN A 58 -0.77 -15.46 -9.08
N LEU A 59 -1.47 -16.56 -9.40
CA LEU A 59 -2.74 -16.91 -8.76
C LEU A 59 -2.64 -17.06 -7.23
N ILE A 60 -1.51 -17.59 -6.73
CA ILE A 60 -1.31 -17.80 -5.28
C ILE A 60 -1.25 -16.46 -4.55
N GLY A 61 -0.51 -15.47 -5.08
CA GLY A 61 -0.48 -14.14 -4.47
C GLY A 61 -1.79 -13.38 -4.59
N TRP A 62 -2.54 -13.58 -5.69
CA TRP A 62 -3.89 -13.02 -5.82
C TRP A 62 -4.84 -13.54 -4.74
N ILE A 63 -4.85 -14.85 -4.48
CA ILE A 63 -5.63 -15.44 -3.37
C ILE A 63 -5.10 -14.90 -2.03
N GLY A 64 -3.78 -14.85 -1.85
CA GLY A 64 -3.15 -14.33 -0.64
C GLY A 64 -3.59 -12.91 -0.29
N GLN A 65 -3.63 -11.98 -1.26
CA GLN A 65 -4.07 -10.61 -0.97
C GLN A 65 -5.57 -10.50 -0.67
N ILE A 66 -6.40 -11.43 -1.18
CA ILE A 66 -7.82 -11.53 -0.79
C ILE A 66 -7.93 -11.92 0.68
N LEU A 67 -7.15 -12.91 1.12
CA LEU A 67 -7.14 -13.38 2.51
C LEU A 67 -6.66 -12.31 3.50
N LEU A 68 -5.89 -11.31 3.03
CA LEU A 68 -5.49 -10.16 3.84
C LEU A 68 -6.58 -9.07 3.99
N LYS A 69 -7.64 -9.09 3.17
CA LYS A 69 -8.70 -8.06 3.21
C LYS A 69 -9.34 -7.84 4.59
N PRO A 70 -9.62 -8.87 5.42
CA PRO A 70 -10.17 -8.67 6.76
C PRO A 70 -9.26 -7.88 7.71
N LEU A 71 -7.96 -7.81 7.44
CA LEU A 71 -6.98 -7.07 8.24
C LEU A 71 -6.85 -5.61 7.81
N LYS A 72 -7.50 -5.20 6.72
CA LYS A 72 -7.45 -3.83 6.22
C LYS A 72 -8.10 -2.87 7.21
N LYS A 73 -7.45 -1.75 7.43
CA LYS A 73 -7.97 -0.57 8.13
C LYS A 73 -8.26 0.54 7.11
N GLU A 74 -9.15 1.44 7.49
CA GLU A 74 -9.40 2.66 6.73
C GLU A 74 -8.11 3.51 6.71
N PRO A 75 -7.60 3.89 5.53
CA PRO A 75 -6.26 4.47 5.40
C PRO A 75 -6.16 5.98 5.64
N PHE A 76 -7.26 6.74 5.65
CA PHE A 76 -7.23 8.21 5.64
C PHE A 76 -7.38 8.86 7.02
N HIS A 77 -8.09 8.21 7.94
CA HIS A 77 -8.40 8.81 9.23
C HIS A 77 -7.18 8.89 10.14
N THR A 78 -7.08 9.99 10.89
CA THR A 78 -5.91 10.29 11.73
C THR A 78 -6.16 10.17 13.23
N ARG A 79 -7.38 9.84 13.70
CA ARG A 79 -7.62 9.71 15.16
C ARG A 79 -6.92 8.51 15.78
N CYS A 80 -6.40 7.58 14.97
CA CYS A 80 -5.56 6.49 15.46
C CYS A 80 -4.18 6.96 15.97
N TYR A 81 -3.76 8.18 15.63
CA TYR A 81 -2.53 8.77 16.14
C TYR A 81 -2.83 9.51 17.46
N ASP A 82 -3.03 8.72 18.52
CA ASP A 82 -3.29 9.16 19.89
C ASP A 82 -2.04 8.98 20.78
N GLU A 83 -2.18 9.32 22.07
CA GLU A 83 -1.11 9.20 23.06
C GLU A 83 -0.54 7.77 23.14
N LYS A 84 -1.42 6.77 23.14
CA LYS A 84 -1.05 5.36 23.17
C LYS A 84 -0.20 4.98 21.95
N SER A 85 -0.59 5.44 20.76
CA SER A 85 0.18 5.16 19.55
C SER A 85 1.58 5.80 19.56
N CYS A 86 1.72 6.94 20.24
CA CYS A 86 3.01 7.60 20.44
C CYS A 86 3.88 6.80 21.41
N GLU A 87 3.33 6.30 22.51
CA GLU A 87 4.05 5.41 23.43
C GLU A 87 4.51 4.11 22.74
N GLU A 88 3.64 3.49 21.94
CA GLU A 88 3.95 2.27 21.17
C GLU A 88 5.02 2.49 20.09
N ALA A 89 5.20 3.73 19.61
CA ALA A 89 6.22 4.09 18.64
C ALA A 89 7.63 4.18 19.25
N GLY A 90 7.76 4.16 20.58
CA GLY A 90 9.03 4.14 21.29
C GLY A 90 9.54 5.53 21.70
N PRO A 91 10.85 5.68 22.01
CA PRO A 91 11.39 6.84 22.73
C PRO A 91 11.14 8.19 22.04
N ASN A 92 10.93 8.21 20.72
CA ASN A 92 10.67 9.43 19.94
C ASN A 92 9.27 9.47 19.33
N GLY A 93 8.33 8.65 19.85
CA GLY A 93 6.97 8.62 19.31
C GLY A 93 6.17 9.91 19.49
N HIS A 94 6.51 10.71 20.51
CA HIS A 94 5.90 12.04 20.74
C HIS A 94 6.65 13.17 20.04
N VAL A 95 7.75 12.89 19.37
CA VAL A 95 8.56 13.89 18.65
C VAL A 95 7.97 14.12 17.26
N ALA A 96 7.97 15.38 16.82
CA ALA A 96 7.63 15.75 15.45
C ALA A 96 8.92 16.20 14.76
N PHE A 97 9.28 15.56 13.65
CA PHE A 97 10.45 15.91 12.86
C PHE A 97 10.08 16.77 11.63
N LEU A 98 8.78 16.89 11.35
CA LEU A 98 8.22 17.79 10.35
C LEU A 98 7.49 18.96 11.02
N SER A 99 7.61 20.12 10.39
CA SER A 99 6.77 21.28 10.63
C SER A 99 5.78 21.47 9.48
N GLU A 100 4.77 22.31 9.69
CA GLU A 100 3.80 22.65 8.65
C GLU A 100 4.42 23.31 7.40
N LYS A 101 5.62 23.90 7.54
CA LYS A 101 6.35 24.51 6.43
C LYS A 101 7.01 23.46 5.54
N ASP A 102 7.42 22.34 6.12
CA ASP A 102 8.05 21.23 5.40
C ASP A 102 7.04 20.43 4.58
N VAL A 103 5.75 20.48 4.98
CA VAL A 103 4.64 19.76 4.36
C VAL A 103 3.46 20.72 4.13
N PRO A 104 3.53 21.58 3.08
CA PRO A 104 2.41 22.46 2.71
C PRO A 104 1.18 21.63 2.32
N VAL A 105 0.01 22.23 2.19
CA VAL A 105 -1.17 21.49 1.70
C VAL A 105 -0.93 21.05 0.26
N ARG A 106 -1.07 19.75 -0.03
CA ARG A 106 -0.93 19.23 -1.39
C ARG A 106 -2.12 19.61 -2.25
N GLU A 107 -1.86 20.10 -3.45
CA GLU A 107 -2.91 20.44 -4.41
C GLU A 107 -3.69 19.21 -4.87
N ALA A 108 -5.02 19.32 -4.92
CA ALA A 108 -5.93 18.30 -5.43
C ALA A 108 -5.71 17.99 -6.92
N PRO A 109 -6.21 16.84 -7.45
CA PRO A 109 -6.85 15.75 -6.72
C PRO A 109 -5.84 14.81 -6.04
N LYS A 110 -6.33 14.01 -5.09
CA LYS A 110 -5.56 12.86 -4.55
C LYS A 110 -5.48 11.76 -5.61
N PRO A 111 -4.33 11.07 -5.74
CA PRO A 111 -4.22 9.99 -6.70
C PRO A 111 -5.07 8.79 -6.29
N THR A 112 -5.47 8.00 -7.28
CA THR A 112 -6.20 6.75 -7.05
C THR A 112 -5.23 5.64 -6.66
N ILE A 113 -5.45 5.01 -5.51
CA ILE A 113 -4.70 3.83 -5.08
C ILE A 113 -5.47 2.55 -5.43
N GLY A 114 -4.76 1.53 -5.88
CA GLY A 114 -5.34 0.23 -6.23
C GLY A 114 -6.10 -0.40 -5.05
N LYS A 115 -7.21 -1.08 -5.37
CA LYS A 115 -8.10 -1.69 -4.37
C LYS A 115 -7.51 -2.92 -3.66
N TRP A 116 -6.48 -3.54 -4.26
CA TRP A 116 -5.82 -4.75 -3.76
C TRP A 116 -5.05 -4.46 -2.47
N THR A 117 -4.95 -5.46 -1.60
CA THR A 117 -4.32 -5.28 -0.28
C THR A 117 -2.79 -5.19 -0.39
N ALA A 118 -2.22 -6.01 -1.29
CA ALA A 118 -0.82 -6.03 -1.65
C ALA A 118 -0.70 -6.64 -3.07
N PRO A 119 0.22 -6.17 -3.93
CA PRO A 119 1.04 -4.99 -3.72
C PRO A 119 0.18 -3.70 -3.70
N SER A 120 0.61 -2.71 -2.92
CA SER A 120 -0.02 -1.38 -2.92
C SER A 120 0.55 -0.57 -4.09
N ARG A 121 -0.30 -0.03 -4.96
CA ARG A 121 0.14 0.72 -6.14
C ARG A 121 -0.71 1.94 -6.38
N GLN A 122 -0.07 3.00 -6.83
CA GLN A 122 -0.72 4.22 -7.27
C GLN A 122 -1.07 4.08 -8.76
N LEU A 123 -2.32 4.39 -9.12
CA LEU A 123 -2.88 4.18 -10.46
C LEU A 123 -2.99 5.47 -11.29
N THR A 124 -2.92 6.64 -10.66
CA THR A 124 -2.96 7.96 -11.31
C THR A 124 -1.83 8.85 -10.78
N ASP A 125 -1.49 9.92 -11.48
CA ASP A 125 -0.47 10.89 -11.05
C ASP A 125 0.89 10.25 -10.72
N MET A 126 1.26 9.23 -11.49
CA MET A 126 2.53 8.51 -11.34
C MET A 126 3.70 9.45 -11.66
N ALA A 127 4.81 9.27 -10.93
CA ALA A 127 6.02 10.03 -11.22
C ALA A 127 6.59 9.60 -12.57
N ASN A 128 7.15 10.57 -13.31
CA ASN A 128 7.94 10.26 -14.49
C ASN A 128 9.32 9.72 -14.08
N GLN A 129 10.06 9.19 -15.07
CA GLN A 129 11.36 8.57 -14.84
C GLN A 129 12.39 9.52 -14.20
N SER A 130 12.39 10.80 -14.58
CA SER A 130 13.31 11.81 -14.02
C SER A 130 13.10 12.01 -12.52
N LEU A 131 11.84 12.07 -12.07
CA LEU A 131 11.51 12.24 -10.66
C LEU A 131 11.84 10.97 -9.84
N ILE A 132 11.60 9.79 -10.42
CA ILE A 132 11.99 8.49 -9.84
C ILE A 132 13.51 8.44 -9.64
N GLU A 133 14.27 8.77 -10.68
CA GLU A 133 15.74 8.81 -10.62
C GLU A 133 16.24 9.86 -9.62
N GLY A 134 15.65 11.06 -9.62
CA GLY A 134 15.96 12.12 -8.68
C GLY A 134 15.77 11.70 -7.21
N TYR A 135 14.69 10.96 -6.91
CA TYR A 135 14.48 10.41 -5.57
C TYR A 135 15.48 9.29 -5.24
N GLN A 136 15.79 8.39 -6.18
CA GLN A 136 16.79 7.33 -5.97
C GLN A 136 18.20 7.88 -5.74
N SER A 137 18.59 8.91 -6.48
CA SER A 137 19.84 9.64 -6.28
C SER A 137 19.89 10.30 -4.90
N PHE A 138 18.77 10.88 -4.46
CA PHE A 138 18.66 11.43 -3.11
C PHE A 138 18.85 10.35 -2.02
N LEU A 139 18.19 9.18 -2.14
CA LEU A 139 18.39 8.08 -1.19
C LEU A 139 19.84 7.62 -1.15
N SER A 140 20.47 7.47 -2.32
CA SER A 140 21.88 7.12 -2.44
C SER A 140 22.77 8.16 -1.76
N SER A 141 22.50 9.45 -1.97
CA SER A 141 23.22 10.55 -1.34
C SER A 141 23.10 10.52 0.19
N LEU A 142 21.91 10.26 0.74
CA LEU A 142 21.71 10.13 2.19
C LEU A 142 22.53 8.98 2.78
N ALA A 143 22.50 7.83 2.12
CA ALA A 143 23.27 6.66 2.56
C ALA A 143 24.79 6.93 2.48
N SER A 144 25.26 7.58 1.41
CA SER A 144 26.69 7.91 1.27
C SER A 144 27.15 8.97 2.28
N SER A 145 26.34 9.99 2.57
CA SER A 145 26.69 11.05 3.54
C SER A 145 26.70 10.57 4.99
N SER A 146 26.06 9.44 5.28
CA SER A 146 25.96 8.90 6.64
C SER A 146 26.09 7.38 6.63
N SER A 147 27.12 6.87 5.96
CA SER A 147 27.34 5.44 5.71
C SER A 147 27.48 4.58 6.97
N SER A 148 27.86 5.18 8.11
CA SER A 148 27.88 4.52 9.41
C SER A 148 26.48 4.31 10.02
N ARG A 149 25.47 5.04 9.54
CA ARG A 149 24.10 5.07 10.08
C ARG A 149 23.05 4.60 9.08
N LEU A 150 23.30 4.76 7.79
CA LEU A 150 22.37 4.47 6.71
C LEU A 150 23.01 3.60 5.61
N LYS A 151 22.21 2.75 4.98
CA LYS A 151 22.62 1.95 3.81
C LYS A 151 21.47 1.80 2.82
N ILE A 152 21.81 1.54 1.55
CA ILE A 152 20.86 1.09 0.53
C ILE A 152 20.95 -0.43 0.41
N ALA A 153 19.80 -1.09 0.40
CA ALA A 153 19.68 -2.51 0.10
C ALA A 153 18.36 -2.78 -0.63
N THR A 154 18.13 -4.02 -1.05
CA THR A 154 16.85 -4.43 -1.64
C THR A 154 15.74 -4.35 -0.58
N SER A 155 14.59 -3.76 -0.91
CA SER A 155 13.43 -3.72 0.00
C SER A 155 13.03 -5.13 0.45
N LEU A 156 12.81 -5.31 1.75
CA LEU A 156 12.26 -6.52 2.34
C LEU A 156 10.76 -6.64 2.06
N ALA A 157 10.05 -5.50 2.08
CA ALA A 157 8.61 -5.43 1.83
C ALA A 157 8.28 -5.71 0.36
N GLU A 158 8.96 -5.05 -0.58
CA GLU A 158 8.72 -5.22 -2.02
C GLU A 158 9.51 -6.38 -2.64
N ARG A 159 10.52 -6.89 -1.92
CA ARG A 159 11.47 -7.94 -2.37
C ARG A 159 12.22 -7.58 -3.66
N ARG A 160 12.26 -6.28 -3.98
CA ARG A 160 12.85 -5.70 -5.19
C ARG A 160 13.06 -4.20 -4.99
N GLY A 161 13.90 -3.63 -5.84
CA GLY A 161 14.17 -2.19 -5.85
C GLY A 161 14.98 -1.72 -4.63
N PRO A 162 15.66 -0.57 -4.76
CA PRO A 162 16.41 0.00 -3.65
C PRO A 162 15.47 0.55 -2.58
N ALA A 163 15.86 0.33 -1.32
CA ALA A 163 15.24 0.91 -0.15
C ALA A 163 16.32 1.44 0.79
N LEU A 164 15.94 2.43 1.60
CA LEU A 164 16.82 3.01 2.61
C LEU A 164 16.66 2.26 3.92
N PHE A 165 17.78 1.89 4.52
CA PHE A 165 17.85 1.16 5.77
C PHE A 165 18.71 1.87 6.81
N VAL A 166 18.43 1.60 8.07
CA VAL A 166 19.41 1.77 9.15
C VAL A 166 20.58 0.82 8.90
N ALA A 167 21.81 1.31 9.00
CA ALA A 167 23.02 0.53 8.71
C ALA A 167 23.25 -0.61 9.72
N SER A 168 22.89 -0.39 10.98
CA SER A 168 23.00 -1.39 12.04
C SER A 168 22.13 -2.62 11.74
N GLU A 169 22.73 -3.82 11.82
CA GLU A 169 22.02 -5.10 11.69
C GLU A 169 21.04 -5.38 12.85
N LYS A 170 21.24 -4.70 13.99
CA LYS A 170 20.39 -4.81 15.18
C LYS A 170 20.04 -3.41 15.67
N PRO A 171 19.15 -2.68 14.98
CA PRO A 171 18.78 -1.34 15.39
C PRO A 171 18.09 -1.36 16.76
N SER A 172 18.43 -0.41 17.62
CA SER A 172 17.84 -0.26 18.96
C SER A 172 16.42 0.30 18.90
N HIS A 173 16.12 1.15 17.91
CA HIS A 173 14.80 1.75 17.74
C HIS A 173 13.74 0.66 17.44
N PRO A 174 12.64 0.58 18.21
CA PRO A 174 11.71 -0.55 18.16
C PRO A 174 11.04 -0.70 16.78
N ILE A 175 10.69 0.43 16.14
CA ILE A 175 10.09 0.41 14.81
C ILE A 175 11.09 0.00 13.74
N ALA A 176 12.36 0.44 13.87
CA ALA A 176 13.42 0.01 12.97
C ALA A 176 13.67 -1.49 13.10
N LYS A 177 13.69 -2.02 14.32
CA LYS A 177 13.79 -3.46 14.56
C LYS A 177 12.62 -4.22 13.96
N ARG A 178 11.38 -3.74 14.14
CA ARG A 178 10.17 -4.35 13.56
C ARG A 178 10.20 -4.37 12.03
N ALA A 179 10.75 -3.33 11.40
CA ALA A 179 10.85 -3.19 9.95
C ALA A 179 12.11 -3.85 9.35
N GLY A 180 12.91 -4.59 10.14
CA GLY A 180 14.17 -5.17 9.66
C GLY A 180 15.20 -4.11 9.24
N GLY A 181 15.14 -2.92 9.85
CA GLY A 181 15.95 -1.76 9.53
C GLY A 181 15.40 -0.90 8.38
N GLU A 182 14.37 -1.35 7.65
CA GLU A 182 13.85 -0.62 6.49
C GLU A 182 13.13 0.67 6.90
N ILE A 183 13.65 1.81 6.45
CA ILE A 183 13.09 3.14 6.71
C ILE A 183 11.98 3.43 5.70
N GLY A 184 12.27 3.17 4.43
CA GLY A 184 11.30 3.29 3.36
C GLY A 184 11.84 2.87 2.00
N HIS A 185 10.92 2.62 1.09
CA HIS A 185 11.20 2.21 -0.29
C HIS A 185 10.30 2.95 -1.26
N MET A 186 10.71 3.02 -2.53
CA MET A 186 9.91 3.57 -3.61
C MET A 186 9.49 2.47 -4.58
N HIS A 187 8.24 2.52 -5.05
CA HIS A 187 7.75 1.69 -6.12
C HIS A 187 8.34 2.17 -7.45
N GLY A 188 9.17 1.36 -8.09
CA GLY A 188 9.72 1.70 -9.41
C GLY A 188 8.67 1.81 -10.52
N SER A 189 7.47 1.28 -10.33
CA SER A 189 6.38 1.30 -11.31
C SER A 189 5.59 2.60 -11.36
N ASP A 190 5.43 3.27 -10.21
CA ASP A 190 4.53 4.43 -10.07
C ASP A 190 5.18 5.63 -9.34
N GLY A 191 6.33 5.43 -8.68
CA GLY A 191 7.07 6.45 -7.97
C GLY A 191 6.51 6.84 -6.59
N SER A 192 5.45 6.18 -6.10
CA SER A 192 5.00 6.32 -4.72
C SER A 192 5.90 5.54 -3.77
N MET A 193 5.85 5.85 -2.48
CA MET A 193 6.77 5.30 -1.48
C MET A 193 6.04 4.82 -0.24
N HIS A 194 6.57 3.81 0.42
CA HIS A 194 6.23 3.51 1.81
C HIS A 194 7.34 4.01 2.72
N ILE A 195 6.97 4.80 3.73
CA ILE A 195 7.91 5.38 4.70
C ILE A 195 7.36 5.16 6.11
N ASN A 196 8.24 4.72 7.03
CA ASN A 196 7.94 4.63 8.45
C ASN A 196 8.19 5.99 9.12
N LEU A 197 7.12 6.63 9.60
CA LEU A 197 7.15 7.97 10.19
C LEU A 197 6.79 7.95 11.69
N ALA A 198 7.23 8.97 12.43
CA ALA A 198 6.72 9.22 13.76
C ALA A 198 5.20 9.48 13.69
N PRO A 199 4.39 9.10 14.71
CA PRO A 199 2.93 9.26 14.68
C PRO A 199 2.46 10.69 14.36
N LYS A 200 3.13 11.71 14.92
CA LYS A 200 2.81 13.13 14.64
C LYS A 200 3.10 13.52 13.19
N ASP A 201 4.23 13.07 12.63
CA ASP A 201 4.60 13.34 11.25
C ASP A 201 3.66 12.60 10.27
N ALA A 202 3.33 11.34 10.57
CA ALA A 202 2.38 10.56 9.79
C ALA A 202 1.00 11.24 9.75
N LYS A 203 0.52 11.72 10.90
CA LYS A 203 -0.72 12.50 11.00
C LYS A 203 -0.67 13.75 10.12
N LEU A 204 0.40 14.54 10.22
CA LEU A 204 0.58 15.77 9.44
C LEU A 204 0.58 15.46 7.93
N VAL A 205 1.32 14.45 7.48
CA VAL A 205 1.39 14.03 6.06
C VAL A 205 0.01 13.66 5.52
N LEU A 206 -0.81 12.94 6.30
CA LEU A 206 -2.18 12.56 5.92
C LEU A 206 -3.11 13.78 5.86
N GLU A 207 -3.08 14.64 6.87
CA GLU A 207 -3.92 15.84 6.96
C GLU A 207 -3.59 16.86 5.86
N ARG A 208 -2.34 16.92 5.43
CA ARG A 208 -1.88 17.77 4.32
C ARG A 208 -2.05 17.13 2.95
N GLY A 209 -2.57 15.92 2.87
CA GLY A 209 -2.93 15.26 1.62
C GLY A 209 -1.76 14.64 0.85
N TRP A 210 -0.60 14.44 1.48
CA TRP A 210 0.60 13.90 0.84
C TRP A 210 0.65 12.38 0.80
N GLY A 211 -0.22 11.71 1.54
CA GLY A 211 -0.26 10.26 1.57
C GLY A 211 -1.48 9.71 2.30
N GLN A 212 -1.47 8.40 2.43
CA GLN A 212 -2.44 7.63 3.20
C GLN A 212 -1.72 6.48 3.91
N ARG A 213 -2.27 5.96 5.00
CA ARG A 213 -1.68 4.76 5.63
C ARG A 213 -1.72 3.58 4.66
N HIS A 214 -0.73 2.69 4.74
CA HIS A 214 -0.89 1.37 4.13
C HIS A 214 -2.13 0.70 4.77
N PRO A 215 -3.01 0.01 4.03
CA PRO A 215 -4.22 -0.58 4.60
C PRO A 215 -3.96 -1.58 5.74
N LEU A 216 -2.76 -2.16 5.80
CA LEU A 216 -2.32 -3.06 6.88
C LEU A 216 -1.60 -2.35 8.06
N SER A 217 -1.50 -1.02 8.06
CA SER A 217 -0.89 -0.26 9.16
C SER A 217 -1.78 -0.30 10.41
N GLY A 218 -1.19 -0.64 11.55
CA GLY A 218 -1.91 -0.87 12.80
C GLY A 218 -2.44 -2.30 12.97
N THR A 219 -2.17 -3.18 12.01
CA THR A 219 -2.38 -4.63 12.14
C THR A 219 -1.06 -5.35 11.88
N VAL A 220 -0.75 -5.62 10.61
CA VAL A 220 0.48 -6.32 10.21
C VAL A 220 1.67 -5.36 10.25
N LEU A 221 1.49 -4.15 9.73
CA LEU A 221 2.52 -3.12 9.66
C LEU A 221 2.44 -2.16 10.84
N TYR A 222 3.56 -1.48 11.10
CA TYR A 222 3.59 -0.35 12.03
C TYR A 222 2.55 0.72 11.63
N LEU A 223 1.90 1.34 12.61
CA LEU A 223 0.81 2.29 12.39
C LEU A 223 1.23 3.51 11.56
N GLY A 224 2.45 4.01 11.78
CA GLY A 224 3.04 5.13 11.03
C GLY A 224 3.67 4.71 9.69
N ASN A 225 3.41 3.52 9.17
CA ASN A 225 3.76 3.18 7.80
C ASN A 225 2.77 3.84 6.83
N VAL A 226 3.27 4.86 6.13
CA VAL A 226 2.50 5.72 5.23
C VAL A 226 2.92 5.47 3.80
N MET A 227 1.93 5.28 2.92
CA MET A 227 2.11 5.42 1.48
C MET A 227 2.14 6.91 1.16
N VAL A 228 3.33 7.44 0.92
CA VAL A 228 3.52 8.80 0.40
C VAL A 228 3.35 8.72 -1.11
N TYR A 229 2.46 9.55 -1.63
CA TYR A 229 2.10 9.58 -3.04
C TYR A 229 3.26 10.07 -3.91
N ALA A 230 3.32 9.60 -5.15
CA ALA A 230 4.36 9.97 -6.10
C ALA A 230 4.41 11.50 -6.32
N PRO A 231 5.61 12.12 -6.43
CA PRO A 231 5.72 13.53 -6.76
C PRO A 231 5.34 13.78 -8.23
N ARG A 232 4.65 14.90 -8.48
CA ARG A 232 4.24 15.33 -9.83
C ARG A 232 5.26 16.24 -10.52
N ASN A 233 6.11 16.90 -9.73
CA ASN A 233 7.13 17.85 -10.18
C ASN A 233 8.27 17.94 -9.15
N GLU A 234 9.27 18.77 -9.44
CA GLU A 234 10.46 18.95 -8.58
C GLU A 234 10.12 19.57 -7.22
N ASP A 235 9.14 20.48 -7.14
CA ASP A 235 8.72 21.08 -5.87
C ASP A 235 8.10 20.03 -4.94
N GLU A 236 7.25 19.16 -5.49
CA GLU A 236 6.69 18.02 -4.75
C GLU A 236 7.78 17.01 -4.36
N LEU A 237 8.80 16.83 -5.21
CA LEU A 237 9.92 15.97 -4.89
C LEU A 237 10.69 16.48 -3.67
N GLU A 238 10.86 17.79 -3.51
CA GLU A 238 11.49 18.36 -2.30
C GLU A 238 10.67 18.12 -1.03
N VAL A 239 9.34 18.23 -1.09
CA VAL A 239 8.46 17.88 0.03
C VAL A 239 8.60 16.41 0.40
N VAL A 240 8.58 15.54 -0.62
CA VAL A 240 8.81 14.10 -0.45
C VAL A 240 10.16 13.82 0.21
N LYS A 241 11.24 14.47 -0.22
CA LYS A 241 12.57 14.35 0.41
C LYS A 241 12.55 14.78 1.88
N SER A 242 11.82 15.83 2.23
CA SER A 242 11.65 16.27 3.63
C SER A 242 10.92 15.23 4.48
N ILE A 243 9.83 14.65 3.96
CA ILE A 243 9.12 13.54 4.63
C ILE A 243 10.06 12.34 4.85
N THR A 244 10.89 12.00 3.86
CA THR A 244 11.88 10.92 3.99
C THR A 244 12.94 11.22 5.04
N ARG A 245 13.45 12.47 5.11
CA ARG A 245 14.39 12.88 6.16
C ARG A 245 13.77 12.73 7.55
N ALA A 246 12.50 13.08 7.72
CA ALA A 246 11.80 12.87 8.99
C ALA A 246 11.71 11.39 9.37
N GLY A 247 11.37 10.51 8.42
CA GLY A 247 11.40 9.06 8.63
C GLY A 247 12.78 8.54 9.01
N VAL A 248 13.85 9.08 8.42
CA VAL A 248 15.23 8.78 8.79
C VAL A 248 15.52 9.15 10.24
N LYS A 249 15.23 10.39 10.65
CA LYS A 249 15.46 10.87 12.02
C LYS A 249 14.73 10.01 13.05
N PHE A 250 13.45 9.72 12.78
CA PHE A 250 12.63 8.85 13.63
C PHE A 250 13.25 7.45 13.75
N MET A 251 13.57 6.80 12.63
CA MET A 251 14.06 5.41 12.64
C MET A 251 15.48 5.27 13.19
N LEU A 252 16.29 6.33 13.13
CA LEU A 252 17.60 6.41 13.78
C LEU A 252 17.53 6.73 15.28
N GLY A 253 16.36 7.12 15.79
CA GLY A 253 16.19 7.52 17.18
C GLY A 253 16.88 8.85 17.52
N GLU A 254 16.98 9.79 16.57
CA GLU A 254 17.56 11.11 16.85
C GLU A 254 16.68 11.91 17.81
N GLU A 255 17.31 12.52 18.82
CA GLU A 255 16.66 13.54 19.65
C GLU A 255 16.62 14.87 18.88
N CYS A 256 15.54 15.64 19.04
CA CYS A 256 15.35 16.95 18.43
C CYS A 256 16.10 18.07 19.15
#